data_AF-A0AAU0NL71-F1
#
_entry.id   AF-A0AAU0NL71-F1
#
_cell.length_a   1.000
_cell.length_b   1.000
_cell.length_c   1.000
_cell.angle_alpha   90.00
_cell.angle_beta   90.00
_cell.angle_gamma   90.00
#
_symmetry.space_group_name_H-M   'P 1'
#
loop_
_entity.id
_entity.type
_entity.pdbx_description
1 polymer ?
#
loop_
_entity_poly.entity_id
_entity_poly.type
_entity_poly.pdbx_seq_one_letter_code
_entity_poly.pdbx_strand_id
1 'polypeptide(L)'
;MKIWGIVLFVIVLISITIVVILITFKYLIKKNIIKPSKISRIFYNDDEIFIDSWKKTQEKGILKYMIKNVIIETIAIGILGKVIILYKPEMGSLFVYLLTGIIAGLMLTSIYWSENQNRYNQLKEKRKKTLV
;
A
#
# COMPACT_ATOMS: atom_id res chain seq x y z
N MET A 1 0.13 -13.47 30.44
CA MET A 1 1.29 -13.36 29.51
C MET A 1 1.14 -14.20 28.22
N LYS A 2 0.59 -15.43 28.24
CA LYS A 2 0.55 -16.33 27.07
C LYS A 2 -0.42 -15.90 25.94
N ILE A 3 -1.57 -15.32 26.27
CA ILE A 3 -2.61 -14.92 25.29
C ILE A 3 -2.11 -13.81 24.35
N TRP A 4 -1.25 -12.92 24.83
CA TRP A 4 -0.73 -11.78 24.07
C TRP A 4 0.30 -12.17 23.00
N GLY A 5 1.15 -13.16 23.32
CA GLY A 5 2.03 -13.76 22.31
C GLY A 5 1.22 -14.42 21.20
N ILE A 6 0.09 -15.06 21.54
CA ILE A 6 -0.80 -15.71 20.58
C ILE A 6 -1.48 -14.68 19.67
N VAL A 7 -2.02 -13.57 20.20
CA VAL A 7 -2.68 -12.54 19.39
C VAL A 7 -1.70 -11.86 18.43
N LEU A 8 -0.51 -11.48 18.92
CA LEU A 8 0.49 -10.83 18.07
C LEU A 8 1.01 -11.79 16.99
N PHE A 9 1.23 -13.05 17.36
CA PHE A 9 1.60 -14.11 16.44
C PHE A 9 0.54 -14.31 15.36
N VAL A 10 -0.75 -14.33 15.72
CA VAL A 10 -1.88 -14.44 14.77
C VAL A 10 -1.91 -13.26 13.80
N ILE A 11 -1.72 -12.03 14.27
CA ILE A 11 -1.68 -10.84 13.40
C ILE A 11 -0.52 -10.95 12.40
N VAL A 12 0.68 -11.28 12.86
CA VAL A 12 1.86 -11.46 11.99
C VAL A 12 1.62 -12.59 10.98
N LEU A 13 1.04 -13.71 11.40
CA LEU A 13 0.68 -14.81 10.51
C LEU A 13 -0.32 -14.39 9.44
N ILE A 14 -1.35 -13.63 9.81
CA ILE A 14 -2.33 -13.10 8.85
C ILE A 14 -1.64 -12.17 7.85
N SER A 15 -0.78 -11.26 8.32
CA SER A 15 -0.01 -10.35 7.44
C SER A 15 0.87 -11.11 6.46
N ILE A 16 1.64 -12.11 6.92
CA ILE A 16 2.48 -12.96 6.07
C ILE A 16 1.62 -13.70 5.05
N THR A 17 0.49 -14.26 5.49
CA THR A 17 -0.42 -15.01 4.62
C THR A 17 -1.00 -14.13 3.52
N ILE A 18 -1.41 -12.89 3.84
CA ILE A 18 -1.87 -11.91 2.85
C ILE A 18 -0.78 -11.62 1.82
N VAL A 19 0.47 -11.38 2.25
CA VAL A 19 1.60 -11.12 1.35
C VAL A 19 1.85 -12.31 0.42
N VAL A 20 1.84 -13.54 0.94
CA VAL A 20 2.01 -14.76 0.13
C VAL A 20 0.89 -14.89 -0.90
N ILE A 21 -0.38 -14.71 -0.48
CA ILE A 21 -1.53 -14.74 -1.39
C ILE A 21 -1.38 -13.72 -2.52
N LEU A 22 -0.95 -12.49 -2.21
CA LEU A 22 -0.72 -11.44 -3.21
C LEU A 22 0.32 -11.84 -4.25
N ILE A 23 1.45 -12.40 -3.82
CA ILE A 23 2.54 -12.85 -4.70
C ILE A 23 2.06 -14.02 -5.56
N THR A 24 1.38 -15.00 -4.98
CA THR A 24 0.86 -16.16 -5.69
C THR A 24 -0.18 -15.77 -6.73
N PHE A 25 -1.13 -14.88 -6.40
CA PHE A 25 -2.09 -14.35 -7.38
C PHE A 25 -1.40 -13.63 -8.53
N LYS A 26 -0.42 -12.76 -8.22
CA LYS A 26 0.36 -12.05 -9.26
C LYS A 26 1.07 -13.03 -10.19
N TYR A 27 1.65 -14.10 -9.65
CA TYR A 27 2.31 -15.14 -10.43
C TYR A 27 1.33 -15.92 -11.33
N LEU A 28 0.18 -16.35 -10.77
CA LEU A 28 -0.83 -17.13 -11.49
C LEU A 28 -1.47 -16.35 -12.65
N ILE A 29 -1.70 -15.05 -12.46
CA ILE A 29 -2.18 -14.15 -13.51
C ILE A 29 -1.10 -13.97 -14.58
N LYS A 30 0.17 -13.74 -14.20
CA LYS A 30 1.29 -13.59 -15.15
C LYS A 30 1.48 -14.83 -16.03
N LYS A 31 1.20 -16.02 -15.51
CA LYS A 31 1.26 -17.30 -16.24
C LYS A 31 -0.02 -17.63 -17.01
N ASN A 32 -1.02 -16.74 -17.04
CA ASN A 32 -2.31 -16.94 -17.72
C ASN A 32 -3.10 -18.18 -17.24
N ILE A 33 -2.79 -18.70 -16.05
CA ILE A 33 -3.48 -19.87 -15.46
C ILE A 33 -4.87 -19.47 -14.95
N ILE A 34 -4.99 -18.25 -14.41
CA ILE A 34 -6.26 -17.70 -13.91
C ILE A 34 -6.63 -16.47 -14.75
N LYS A 35 -7.86 -16.45 -15.30
CA LYS A 35 -8.40 -15.27 -15.99
C LYS A 35 -8.62 -14.12 -14.99
N PRO A 36 -8.27 -12.88 -15.33
CA PRO A 36 -8.48 -11.74 -14.45
C PRO A 36 -9.99 -11.52 -14.21
N SER A 37 -10.44 -11.67 -12.96
CA SER A 37 -11.81 -11.45 -12.49
C SER A 37 -11.92 -10.14 -11.69
N LYS A 38 -13.13 -9.71 -11.32
CA LYS A 38 -13.34 -8.51 -10.47
C LYS A 38 -12.55 -8.57 -9.15
N ILE A 39 -12.35 -9.77 -8.59
CA ILE A 39 -11.60 -9.97 -7.34
C ILE A 39 -10.10 -9.96 -7.60
N SER A 40 -9.64 -10.56 -8.71
CA SER A 40 -8.21 -10.52 -9.07
C SER A 40 -7.75 -9.11 -9.42
N ARG A 41 -8.65 -8.20 -9.84
CA ARG A 41 -8.36 -6.78 -10.03
C ARG A 41 -7.98 -6.05 -8.74
N ILE A 42 -8.42 -6.54 -7.58
CA ILE A 42 -8.01 -6.01 -6.26
C ILE A 42 -6.52 -6.30 -6.02
N PHE A 43 -6.04 -7.44 -6.53
CA PHE A 43 -4.67 -7.92 -6.37
C PHE A 43 -3.75 -7.58 -7.55
N TYR A 44 -4.34 -7.20 -8.68
CA TYR A 44 -3.65 -6.83 -9.91
C TYR A 44 -4.36 -5.63 -10.52
N ASN A 45 -3.82 -4.43 -10.33
CA ASN A 45 -4.32 -3.27 -11.05
C ASN A 45 -3.93 -3.47 -12.53
N ASP A 46 -4.91 -3.81 -13.36
CA ASP A 46 -4.78 -3.92 -14.82
C ASP A 46 -3.98 -2.73 -15.33
N ASP A 47 -3.00 -2.96 -16.21
CA ASP A 47 -2.09 -1.91 -16.68
C ASP A 47 -2.87 -0.76 -17.35
N GLU A 48 -4.02 -1.07 -17.98
CA GLU A 48 -4.94 -0.07 -18.54
C GLU A 48 -5.58 0.79 -17.45
N ILE A 49 -6.13 0.15 -16.40
CA ILE A 49 -6.79 0.83 -15.28
C ILE A 49 -5.75 1.65 -14.49
N PHE A 50 -4.54 1.12 -14.33
CA PHE A 50 -3.44 1.83 -13.70
C PHE A 50 -3.05 3.08 -14.49
N ILE A 51 -2.87 3.00 -15.81
CA ILE A 51 -2.55 4.16 -16.64
C ILE A 51 -3.59 5.27 -16.48
N ASP A 52 -4.87 4.94 -16.60
CA ASP A 52 -5.94 5.94 -16.51
C ASP A 52 -6.06 6.54 -15.10
N SER A 53 -5.96 5.71 -14.06
CA SER A 53 -6.04 6.16 -12.66
C SER A 53 -4.82 6.98 -12.25
N TRP A 54 -3.63 6.60 -12.69
CA TRP A 54 -2.39 7.34 -12.43
C TRP A 54 -2.38 8.68 -13.15
N LYS A 55 -2.83 8.75 -14.41
CA LYS A 55 -2.99 10.02 -15.14
C LYS A 55 -3.91 10.98 -14.40
N LYS A 56 -5.07 10.53 -13.94
CA LYS A 56 -5.99 11.34 -13.10
C LYS A 56 -5.36 11.76 -11.77
N THR A 57 -4.46 10.96 -11.24
CA THR A 57 -3.72 11.29 -10.01
C THR A 57 -2.66 12.36 -10.27
N GLN A 58 -1.95 12.29 -11.40
CA GLN A 58 -1.02 13.32 -11.85
C GLN A 58 -1.73 14.66 -12.12
N GLU A 59 -2.90 14.65 -12.76
CA GLU A 59 -3.73 15.84 -13.01
C GLU A 59 -4.14 16.55 -11.71
N LYS A 60 -4.32 15.78 -10.62
CA LYS A 60 -4.62 16.33 -9.29
C LYS A 60 -3.39 16.88 -8.57
N GLY A 61 -2.19 16.61 -9.07
CA GLY A 61 -0.92 17.08 -8.55
C GLY A 61 -0.34 16.23 -7.40
N ILE A 62 0.99 16.26 -7.30
CA ILE A 62 1.76 15.53 -6.28
C ILE A 62 1.38 15.95 -4.85
N LEU A 63 1.08 17.24 -4.63
CA LEU A 63 0.74 17.75 -3.30
C LEU A 63 -0.54 17.11 -2.76
N LYS A 64 -1.58 16.98 -3.59
CA LYS A 64 -2.85 16.37 -3.19
C LYS A 64 -2.69 14.87 -2.93
N TYR A 65 -1.84 14.19 -3.70
CA TYR A 65 -1.47 12.80 -3.46
C TYR A 65 -0.71 12.64 -2.13
N MET A 66 0.28 13.49 -1.88
CA MET A 66 1.04 13.55 -0.62
C MET A 66 0.15 13.75 0.59
N ILE A 67 -0.69 14.79 0.60
CA ILE A 67 -1.59 15.08 1.72
C ILE A 67 -2.51 13.88 2.00
N LYS A 68 -3.10 13.29 0.95
CA LYS A 68 -3.99 12.13 1.11
C LYS A 68 -3.28 10.97 1.80
N ASN A 69 -2.09 10.61 1.34
CA ASN A 69 -1.36 9.48 1.88
C ASN A 69 -0.82 9.76 3.28
N VAL A 70 -0.32 10.97 3.56
CA VAL A 70 0.10 11.38 4.90
C VAL A 70 -1.05 11.25 5.89
N ILE A 71 -2.26 11.69 5.53
CA ILE A 71 -3.44 11.54 6.39
C ILE A 71 -3.74 10.05 6.66
N ILE A 72 -3.73 9.22 5.61
CA ILE A 72 -4.00 7.77 5.74
C ILE A 72 -2.98 7.10 6.66
N GLU A 73 -1.69 7.34 6.43
CA GLU A 73 -0.60 6.76 7.24
C GLU A 73 -0.62 7.27 8.68
N THR A 74 -0.91 8.56 8.89
CA THR A 74 -1.05 9.15 10.22
C THR A 74 -2.21 8.51 10.99
N ILE A 75 -3.35 8.29 10.35
CA ILE A 75 -4.50 7.62 10.96
C ILE A 75 -4.15 6.17 11.28
N ALA A 76 -3.53 5.43 10.35
CA ALA A 76 -3.16 4.04 10.54
C ALA A 76 -2.19 3.87 11.72
N ILE A 77 -1.11 4.66 11.76
CA ILE A 77 -0.11 4.63 12.83
C ILE A 77 -0.70 5.18 14.13
N GLY A 78 -1.59 6.17 14.09
CA GLY A 78 -2.30 6.67 15.27
C GLY A 78 -3.21 5.61 15.92
N ILE A 79 -3.95 4.84 15.11
CA ILE A 79 -4.76 3.72 15.59
C ILE A 79 -3.87 2.66 16.23
N LEU A 80 -2.77 2.27 15.56
CA LEU A 80 -1.80 1.32 16.10
C LEU A 80 -1.19 1.83 17.42
N GLY A 81 -0.80 3.10 17.47
CA GLY A 81 -0.29 3.76 18.66
C GLY A 81 -1.28 3.72 19.82
N LYS A 82 -2.56 4.02 19.57
CA LYS A 82 -3.61 3.92 20.59
C LYS A 82 -3.75 2.50 21.14
N VAL A 83 -3.71 1.49 20.28
CA VAL A 83 -3.75 0.08 20.69
C VAL A 83 -2.54 -0.27 21.56
N ILE A 84 -1.34 0.19 21.17
CA ILE A 84 -0.10 -0.04 21.94
C ILE A 84 -0.17 0.64 23.31
N ILE A 85 -0.63 1.89 23.39
CA ILE A 85 -0.73 2.65 24.65
C ILE A 85 -1.74 2.02 25.61
N LEU A 86 -2.90 1.58 25.10
CA LEU A 86 -3.89 0.87 25.91
C LEU A 86 -3.33 -0.43 26.50
N TYR A 87 -2.38 -1.06 25.81
CA TYR A 87 -1.73 -2.28 26.27
C TYR A 87 -0.51 -2.00 27.19
N LYS A 88 0.25 -0.95 26.91
CA LYS A 88 1.45 -0.53 27.63
C LYS A 88 1.53 1.00 27.68
N PRO A 89 1.02 1.63 28.76
CA PRO A 89 0.96 3.10 28.87
C PRO A 89 2.34 3.76 28.85
N GLU A 90 3.37 3.03 29.26
CA GLU A 90 4.77 3.45 29.31
C GLU A 90 5.47 3.52 27.94
N MET A 91 4.84 3.02 26.86
CA MET A 91 5.42 3.00 25.49
C MET A 91 5.39 4.35 24.76
N GLY A 92 4.86 5.41 25.38
CA GLY A 92 4.85 6.77 24.83
C GLY A 92 3.45 7.37 24.74
N SER A 93 3.37 8.58 24.19
CA SER A 93 2.09 9.29 24.02
C SER A 93 1.53 9.13 22.62
N LEU A 94 0.19 9.24 22.49
CA LEU A 94 -0.49 9.17 21.19
C LEU A 94 0.08 10.22 20.21
N PHE A 95 0.52 11.37 20.74
CA PHE A 95 1.17 12.41 19.97
C PHE A 95 2.45 11.94 19.27
N VAL A 96 3.28 11.13 19.94
CA VAL A 96 4.50 10.56 19.34
C VAL A 96 4.14 9.70 18.13
N TYR A 97 3.15 8.81 18.26
CA TYR A 97 2.71 7.95 17.16
C TYR A 97 2.13 8.74 15.98
N LEU A 98 1.33 9.79 16.25
CA LEU A 98 0.80 10.65 15.19
C LEU A 98 1.94 11.37 14.45
N LEU A 99 2.95 11.90 15.17
CA LEU A 99 4.13 12.49 14.54
C LEU A 99 4.92 11.48 13.71
N THR A 100 5.13 10.26 14.22
CA THR A 100 5.76 9.17 13.45
C THR A 100 4.97 8.87 12.18
N GLY A 101 3.64 8.89 12.26
CA GLY A 101 2.76 8.69 11.11
C GLY A 101 2.90 9.77 10.04
N ILE A 102 3.05 11.03 10.43
CA ILE A 102 3.30 12.13 9.49
C ILE A 102 4.65 11.95 8.80
N ILE A 103 5.71 11.67 9.56
CA ILE A 103 7.07 11.49 9.02
C ILE A 103 7.12 10.30 8.06
N ALA A 104 6.59 9.15 8.48
CA ALA A 104 6.50 7.94 7.67
C ALA A 104 5.68 8.19 6.40
N GLY A 105 4.54 8.86 6.53
CA GLY A 105 3.68 9.22 5.41
C GLY A 105 4.41 10.07 4.36
N LEU A 106 5.19 11.07 4.76
CA LEU A 106 5.95 11.91 3.83
C LEU A 106 7.04 11.12 3.10
N MET A 107 7.79 10.27 3.82
CA MET A 107 8.83 9.43 3.23
C MET A 107 8.25 8.40 2.25
N LEU A 108 7.26 7.62 2.70
CA LEU A 108 6.64 6.56 1.90
C LEU A 108 5.94 7.13 0.67
N THR A 109 5.27 8.27 0.79
CA THR A 109 4.58 8.85 -0.35
C THR A 109 5.53 9.28 -1.46
N SER A 110 6.73 9.76 -1.11
CA SER A 110 7.75 10.14 -2.08
C SER A 110 8.25 8.91 -2.85
N ILE A 111 8.47 7.80 -2.14
CA ILE A 111 8.86 6.50 -2.73
C ILE A 111 7.74 6.00 -3.67
N TYR A 112 6.50 5.93 -3.17
CA TYR A 112 5.36 5.44 -3.95
C TYR A 112 5.07 6.30 -5.18
N TRP A 113 5.26 7.62 -5.09
CA TRP A 113 5.13 8.48 -6.26
C TRP A 113 6.15 8.11 -7.34
N SER A 114 7.42 7.96 -6.96
CA SER A 114 8.50 7.60 -7.88
C SER A 114 8.27 6.22 -8.52
N GLU A 115 7.92 5.21 -7.73
CA GLU A 115 7.65 3.86 -8.21
C GLU A 115 6.48 3.82 -9.20
N ASN A 116 5.38 4.50 -8.87
CA ASN A 116 4.22 4.58 -9.76
C ASN A 116 4.53 5.36 -11.03
N GLN A 117 5.34 6.42 -10.94
CA GLN A 117 5.81 7.16 -12.11
C GLN A 117 6.66 6.29 -13.04
N ASN A 118 7.59 5.51 -12.47
CA ASN A 118 8.42 4.58 -13.23
C ASN A 118 7.57 3.51 -13.92
N ARG A 119 6.62 2.90 -13.20
CA ARG A 119 5.67 1.95 -13.78
C ARG A 119 4.88 2.57 -14.92
N TYR A 120 4.38 3.79 -14.75
CA TYR A 120 3.61 4.49 -15.78
C TYR A 120 4.43 4.73 -17.05
N ASN A 121 5.68 5.19 -16.91
CA ASN A 121 6.58 5.41 -18.05
C ASN A 121 6.83 4.10 -18.83
N GLN A 122 7.13 3.00 -18.12
CA GLN A 122 7.35 1.69 -18.74
C GLN A 122 6.13 1.19 -19.52
N LEU A 123 4.93 1.33 -18.96
CA LEU A 123 3.71 0.90 -19.63
C LEU A 123 3.38 1.77 -20.85
N LYS A 124 3.65 3.07 -20.79
CA LYS A 124 3.46 4.00 -21.91
C LYS A 124 4.41 3.67 -23.08
N GLU A 125 5.67 3.35 -22.79
CA GLU A 125 6.63 2.91 -23.82
C GLU A 125 6.24 1.58 -24.45
N LYS A 126 5.78 0.62 -23.63
CA LYS A 126 5.30 -0.68 -24.11
C LYS A 126 4.13 -0.52 -25.10
N ARG A 127 3.14 0.34 -24.78
CA ARG A 127 2.02 0.61 -25.71
C ARG A 127 2.46 1.20 -27.04
N LYS A 128 3.42 2.12 -27.03
CA LYS A 128 3.94 2.72 -28.28
C LYS A 128 4.58 1.67 -29.19
N LYS A 129 5.32 0.72 -28.63
CA LYS A 129 5.98 -0.35 -29.40
C LYS A 129 5.00 -1.38 -29.99
N THR A 130 3.80 -1.52 -29.44
CA THR A 130 2.77 -2.45 -29.95
C THR A 130 1.90 -1.83 -31.06
N LEU A 131 1.93 -0.51 -31.21
CA LEU A 131 1.13 0.25 -32.18
C LEU A 131 1.92 0.65 -33.44
N VAL A 132 3.22 0.33 -33.49
CA VAL A 132 4.12 0.47 -34.65
C VAL A 132 4.37 -0.92 -35.21
#